data_AF-A0A6V8DB23-F1
#
_entry.id   AF-A0A6V8DB23-F1
#
_cell.length_a   1.000
_cell.length_b   1.000
_cell.length_c   1.000
_cell.angle_alpha   90.00
_cell.angle_beta   90.00
_cell.angle_gamma   90.00
#
_symmetry.space_group_name_H-M   'P 1'
#
loop_
_entity.id
_entity.type
_entity.pdbx_description
1 polymer ?
#
loop_
_entity_poly.entity_id
_entity_poly.type
_entity_poly.pdbx_seq_one_letter_code
_entity_poly.pdbx_strand_id
1 'polypeptide(L)'
;MTAASPLPPQQDDDVVNRPYPLIIERVILLLVLLGVGGLVFLAAASLPFPAWVTVLAALPLVYVVWATVAERIAGVVQLQHRDV
;
A
#
# COMPACT_ATOMS: atom_id res chain seq x y z
N MET A 1 -49.38 -14.71 2.52
CA MET A 1 -48.77 -13.45 2.94
C MET A 1 -47.49 -13.79 3.68
N THR A 2 -46.40 -13.99 2.93
CA THR A 2 -45.08 -14.34 3.47
C THR A 2 -44.32 -13.03 3.65
N ALA A 3 -44.09 -12.64 4.91
CA ALA A 3 -43.33 -11.47 5.25
C ALA A 3 -41.89 -11.65 4.75
N ALA A 4 -41.55 -10.92 3.69
CA ALA A 4 -40.17 -10.78 3.24
C ALA A 4 -39.41 -10.11 4.38
N SER A 5 -38.56 -10.89 5.06
CA SER A 5 -37.56 -10.34 5.98
C SER A 5 -36.69 -9.41 5.15
N PRO A 6 -36.58 -8.11 5.49
CA PRO A 6 -35.67 -7.23 4.76
C PRO A 6 -34.26 -7.81 4.92
N LEU A 7 -33.57 -8.01 3.80
CA LEU A 7 -32.14 -8.32 3.84
C LEU A 7 -31.46 -7.27 4.74
N PRO A 8 -30.50 -7.66 5.60
CA PRO A 8 -29.71 -6.69 6.33
C PRO A 8 -29.12 -5.70 5.31
N PRO A 9 -29.08 -4.39 5.61
CA PRO A 9 -28.54 -3.41 4.67
C PRO A 9 -27.15 -3.89 4.26
N GLN A 10 -26.96 -4.12 2.95
CA GLN A 10 -25.62 -4.27 2.39
C GLN A 10 -24.93 -2.94 2.66
N GLN A 11 -24.15 -2.90 3.74
CA GLN A 11 -23.18 -1.86 3.93
C GLN A 11 -22.21 -2.06 2.77
N ASP A 12 -22.31 -1.22 1.76
CA ASP A 12 -21.30 -1.12 0.72
C ASP A 12 -19.97 -0.92 1.45
N ASP A 13 -19.16 -1.97 1.52
CA ASP A 13 -17.81 -1.98 2.11
C ASP A 13 -16.89 -0.93 1.47
N ASP A 14 -17.36 -0.22 0.43
CA ASP A 14 -16.66 0.87 -0.21
C ASP A 14 -16.66 2.19 0.58
N VAL A 15 -17.58 2.37 1.55
CA VAL A 15 -17.58 3.51 2.48
C VAL A 15 -16.78 3.18 3.74
N VAL A 16 -15.73 2.37 3.63
CA VAL A 16 -14.63 2.45 4.58
C VAL A 16 -14.11 3.88 4.52
N ASN A 17 -14.18 4.55 5.66
CA ASN A 17 -13.79 5.93 5.93
C ASN A 17 -12.34 6.18 5.46
N ARG A 18 -12.14 6.41 4.15
CA ARG A 18 -10.83 6.56 3.51
C ARG A 18 -10.43 8.04 3.61
N PRO A 19 -9.39 8.37 4.39
CA PRO A 19 -8.96 9.74 4.69
C PRO A 19 -8.26 10.45 3.53
N TYR A 20 -7.86 9.69 2.50
CA TYR A 20 -7.31 10.25 1.28
C TYR A 20 -8.25 9.96 0.11
N PRO A 21 -8.40 10.89 -0.83
CA PRO A 21 -8.91 10.52 -2.14
C PRO A 21 -8.00 9.42 -2.69
N LEU A 22 -8.59 8.28 -3.06
CA LEU A 22 -7.93 7.06 -3.58
C LEU A 22 -6.77 7.33 -4.57
N ILE A 23 -6.85 8.45 -5.28
CA ILE A 23 -5.85 8.93 -6.22
C ILE A 23 -4.50 9.24 -5.54
N ILE A 24 -4.48 9.97 -4.42
CA ILE A 24 -3.23 10.39 -3.76
C ILE A 24 -2.50 9.17 -3.19
N GLU A 25 -3.25 8.26 -2.54
CA GLU A 25 -2.71 7.00 -2.02
C GLU A 25 -2.07 6.18 -3.15
N ARG A 26 -2.77 6.02 -4.28
CA ARG A 26 -2.23 5.32 -5.46
C ARG A 26 -0.99 5.99 -6.03
N VAL A 27 -0.91 7.32 -6.04
CA VAL A 27 0.28 8.05 -6.51
C VAL A 27 1.48 7.80 -5.59
N ILE A 28 1.28 7.84 -4.27
CA ILE A 28 2.35 7.55 -3.31
C ILE A 28 2.84 6.11 -3.50
N LEU A 29 1.92 5.14 -3.58
CA LEU A 29 2.28 3.74 -3.79
C LEU A 29 3.01 3.52 -5.13
N LEU A 30 2.59 4.22 -6.19
CA LEU A 30 3.26 4.18 -7.49
C LEU A 30 4.69 4.73 -7.42
N LEU A 31 4.89 5.86 -6.74
CA LEU A 31 6.21 6.46 -6.56
C LEU A 31 7.13 5.57 -5.73
N VAL A 32 6.60 4.95 -4.66
CA VAL A 32 7.34 3.97 -3.85
C VAL A 32 7.73 2.77 -4.70
N LEU A 33 6.80 2.23 -5.50
CA LEU A 33 7.07 1.10 -6.40
C LEU A 33 8.18 1.44 -7.42
N LEU A 34 8.10 2.60 -8.05
CA LEU A 34 9.10 3.06 -9.02
C LEU A 34 10.47 3.31 -8.36
N GLY A 35 10.49 3.94 -7.18
CA GLY A 35 11.72 4.22 -6.45
C GLY A 35 12.44 2.94 -5.99
N VAL A 36 11.69 2.03 -5.36
CA VAL A 36 12.24 0.76 -4.87
C VAL A 36 12.64 -0.15 -6.04
N GLY A 37 11.77 -0.31 -7.04
CA GLY A 37 12.08 -1.10 -8.23
C GLY A 37 13.28 -0.56 -9.00
N GLY A 38 13.37 0.77 -9.14
CA GLY A 38 14.51 1.44 -9.76
C GLY A 38 15.81 1.22 -9.00
N LEU A 39 15.79 1.31 -7.67
CA LEU A 39 16.96 1.03 -6.83
C LEU A 39 17.43 -0.43 -6.95
N VAL A 40 16.50 -1.39 -6.92
CA VAL A 40 16.82 -2.81 -7.07
C VAL A 40 17.40 -3.09 -8.45
N PHE A 41 16.83 -2.49 -9.51
CA PHE A 41 17.37 -2.57 -10.87
C PHE A 41 18.79 -2.01 -10.95
N LEU A 42 19.03 -0.82 -10.39
CA LEU A 42 20.34 -0.19 -10.39
C LEU A 42 21.37 -1.03 -9.64
N ALA A 43 20.99 -1.58 -8.48
CA ALA A 43 21.83 -2.48 -7.70
C ALA A 43 22.15 -3.76 -8.48
N ALA A 44 21.15 -4.35 -9.15
CA ALA A 44 21.35 -5.55 -9.96
C ALA A 44 22.25 -5.30 -11.17
N ALA A 45 22.25 -4.08 -11.74
CA ALA A 45 23.10 -3.71 -12.86
C ALA A 45 24.53 -3.31 -12.46
N SER A 46 24.74 -2.85 -11.22
CA SER A 46 26.02 -2.32 -10.75
C SER A 46 26.85 -3.30 -9.93
N LEU A 47 26.21 -4.30 -9.32
CA LEU A 47 26.90 -5.30 -8.50
C LEU A 47 27.45 -6.46 -9.36
N PRO A 48 28.59 -7.05 -8.97
CA PRO A 48 29.18 -8.20 -9.67
C PRO A 48 28.43 -9.53 -9.42
N PHE A 49 27.23 -9.47 -8.82
CA PHE A 49 26.41 -10.64 -8.53
C PHE A 49 25.38 -10.87 -9.64
N PRO A 50 24.95 -12.12 -9.85
CA PRO A 50 23.83 -12.40 -10.75
C PRO A 50 22.57 -11.66 -10.31
N ALA A 51 21.84 -11.07 -11.26
CA ALA A 51 20.67 -10.23 -10.98
C ALA A 51 19.63 -10.89 -10.07
N TRP A 52 19.41 -12.20 -10.22
CA TRP A 52 18.46 -12.96 -9.40
C TRP A 52 18.86 -13.00 -7.90
N VAL A 53 20.15 -13.02 -7.59
CA VAL A 53 20.65 -12.99 -6.20
C VAL A 53 20.34 -11.63 -5.57
N THR A 54 20.61 -10.55 -6.31
CA THR A 54 20.34 -9.18 -5.86
C THR A 54 18.84 -8.96 -5.63
N VAL A 55 17.99 -9.51 -6.51
CA VAL A 55 16.53 -9.46 -6.33
C VAL A 55 16.09 -10.22 -5.08
N LEU A 56 16.58 -11.45 -4.88
CA LEU A 56 16.25 -12.23 -3.68
C LEU A 56 16.71 -11.54 -2.39
N ALA A 57 17.90 -10.96 -2.39
CA ALA A 57 18.44 -10.22 -1.26
C ALA A 57 17.66 -8.92 -0.99
N ALA A 58 17.05 -8.32 -2.02
CA ALA A 58 16.24 -7.11 -1.88
C ALA A 58 14.84 -7.39 -1.34
N LEU A 59 14.25 -8.57 -1.56
CA LEU A 59 12.87 -8.90 -1.15
C LEU A 59 12.54 -8.58 0.32
N PRO A 60 13.37 -8.93 1.33
CA PRO A 60 13.09 -8.58 2.72
C PRO A 60 13.04 -7.06 2.94
N LEU A 61 13.92 -6.34 2.24
CA LEU A 61 14.04 -4.89 2.34
C LEU A 61 12.83 -4.20 1.70
N VAL A 62 12.40 -4.69 0.53
CA VAL A 62 11.16 -4.25 -0.14
C VAL A 62 9.95 -4.47 0.76
N TYR A 63 9.87 -5.63 1.44
CA TYR A 63 8.78 -5.92 2.37
C TYR A 63 8.73 -4.94 3.54
N VAL A 64 9.87 -4.63 4.17
CA VAL A 64 9.94 -3.65 5.28
C VAL A 64 9.52 -2.26 4.80
N VAL A 65 9.99 -1.84 3.62
CA VAL A 65 9.59 -0.55 3.04
C VAL A 65 8.09 -0.52 2.78
N TRP A 66 7.52 -1.59 2.24
CA TRP A 66 6.07 -1.68 2.01
C TRP A 66 5.27 -1.61 3.32
N ALA A 67 5.65 -2.41 4.33
CA ALA A 67 4.99 -2.44 5.62
C ALA A 67 5.04 -1.06 6.32
N THR A 68 6.20 -0.41 6.30
CA THR A 68 6.38 0.92 6.91
C THR A 68 5.59 2.01 6.18
N VAL A 69 5.50 1.96 4.85
CA VAL A 69 4.66 2.89 4.08
C VAL A 69 3.18 2.69 4.42
N ALA A 70 2.71 1.44 4.48
CA ALA A 70 1.32 1.14 4.85
C ALA A 70 0.97 1.63 6.26
N GLU A 71 1.84 1.37 7.25
CA GLU A 71 1.67 1.87 8.62
C GLU A 71 1.70 3.39 8.71
N ARG A 72 2.59 4.06 7.96
CA ARG A 72 2.67 5.53 7.95
C ARG A 72 1.44 6.16 7.33
N ILE A 73 0.94 5.62 6.22
CA ILE A 73 -0.32 6.07 5.63
C ILE A 73 -1.42 5.92 6.69
N ALA A 74 -1.59 4.73 7.27
CA ALA A 74 -2.57 4.43 8.32
C ALA A 74 -2.43 5.27 9.60
N GLY A 75 -1.22 5.70 9.97
CA GLY A 75 -0.97 6.56 11.12
C GLY A 75 -1.32 8.03 10.84
N VAL A 76 -0.99 8.55 9.66
CA VAL A 76 -1.36 9.91 9.26
C VAL A 76 -2.88 10.06 9.14
N VAL A 77 -3.57 9.02 8.64
CA VAL A 77 -5.04 8.88 8.66
C VAL A 77 -5.65 9.19 10.04
N GLN A 78 -5.10 8.56 11.07
CA GLN A 78 -5.66 8.61 12.43
C GLN A 78 -5.47 10.00 13.07
N LEU A 79 -4.37 10.68 12.76
CA LEU A 79 -4.11 12.05 13.21
C LEU A 79 -5.06 13.04 12.54
N GLN A 80 -5.25 12.91 11.22
CA GLN A 80 -6.11 13.82 10.46
C GLN A 80 -7.60 13.71 10.85
N HIS A 81 -8.06 12.53 11.27
CA HIS A 81 -9.41 12.32 11.80
C HIS A 81 -9.64 12.88 13.21
N ARG A 82 -8.57 13.15 13.97
CA ARG A 82 -8.67 13.71 15.32
C ARG A 82 -8.76 15.24 15.32
N ASP A 83 -8.25 15.87 14.26
CA ASP A 83 -8.14 17.33 14.14
C ASP A 83 -9.31 17.98 13.35
N VAL A 84 -10.26 17.19 12.83
CA VAL A 84 -11.49 17.63 12.13
C VAL A 84 -12.71 17.40 13.02
#